data_AF-A0AAQ2IR07-F1
#
_entry.id   AF-A0AAQ2IR07-F1
#
_cell.length_a   1.000
_cell.length_b   1.000
_cell.length_c   1.000
_cell.angle_alpha   90.00
_cell.angle_beta   90.00
_cell.angle_gamma   90.00
#
_symmetry.space_group_name_H-M   'P 1'
#
loop_
_entity.id
_entity.type
_entity.pdbx_description
1 polymer ?
#
loop_
_entity_poly.entity_id
_entity_poly.type
_entity_poly.pdbx_seq_one_letter_code
_entity_poly.pdbx_strand_id
1 'polypeptide(L)'
;MKPLSRNLAALGFLVTSSVAYADYTAELEIDRMQDTPFKECSDYTFRQVMNNFFTELTWDYLTSDWGRNYINIDGYVEEEGEKFDFLLQYEVKSDGTFEFNAMEFLGKAKDDSFIIMMLDKICYHSTGD
;
A
#
# COMPACT_ATOMS: atom_id res chain seq x y z
N MET A 1 -52.34 40.96 9.19
CA MET A 1 -50.91 40.66 9.42
C MET A 1 -50.79 39.23 9.90
N LYS A 2 -50.11 38.35 9.16
CA LYS A 2 -49.80 36.95 9.53
C LYS A 2 -48.28 36.79 9.41
N PRO A 3 -47.58 36.20 10.40
CA PRO A 3 -46.12 36.12 10.34
C PRO A 3 -45.65 35.02 9.38
N LEU A 4 -44.54 35.34 8.70
CA LEU A 4 -43.70 34.45 7.88
C LEU A 4 -43.27 33.20 8.67
N SER A 5 -43.41 32.03 8.07
CA SER A 5 -42.56 30.87 8.39
C SER A 5 -41.67 30.57 7.18
N ARG A 6 -40.38 30.90 7.31
CA ARG A 6 -39.31 30.50 6.39
C ARG A 6 -39.01 29.02 6.60
N ASN A 7 -39.37 28.17 5.64
CA ASN A 7 -38.84 26.81 5.59
C ASN A 7 -37.57 26.82 4.74
N LEU A 8 -36.42 26.91 5.40
CA LEU A 8 -35.12 26.62 4.80
C LEU A 8 -34.98 25.10 4.77
N ALA A 9 -35.27 24.47 3.65
CA ALA A 9 -34.91 23.07 3.44
C ALA A 9 -33.43 23.02 3.01
N ALA A 10 -32.54 22.87 4.00
CA ALA A 10 -31.18 22.42 3.74
C ALA A 10 -31.26 20.95 3.30
N LEU A 11 -31.19 20.69 1.99
CA LEU A 11 -30.90 19.35 1.49
C LEU A 11 -29.42 19.06 1.77
N GLY A 12 -29.18 18.38 2.89
CA GLY A 12 -27.88 17.87 3.27
C GLY A 12 -27.37 16.84 2.28
N PHE A 13 -26.10 16.99 1.91
CA PHE A 13 -25.29 15.96 1.29
C PHE A 13 -25.09 14.83 2.32
N LEU A 14 -25.86 13.73 2.21
CA LEU A 14 -25.60 12.50 2.95
C LEU A 14 -24.43 11.79 2.28
N VAL A 15 -23.20 12.12 2.68
CA VAL A 15 -22.04 11.29 2.37
C VAL A 15 -22.17 10.01 3.20
N THR A 16 -22.27 8.89 2.50
CA THR A 16 -22.53 7.55 3.06
C THR A 16 -21.38 7.09 3.95
N SER A 17 -21.64 6.87 5.23
CA SER A 17 -20.67 6.57 6.29
C SER A 17 -19.82 5.31 6.06
N SER A 18 -20.27 4.37 5.24
CA SER A 18 -19.55 3.10 5.00
C SER A 18 -18.32 3.26 4.11
N VAL A 19 -18.37 4.17 3.12
CA VAL A 19 -17.22 4.43 2.23
C VAL A 19 -16.11 5.13 2.99
N ALA A 20 -16.46 6.16 3.77
CA ALA A 20 -15.51 6.87 4.62
C ALA A 20 -14.86 5.96 5.68
N TYR A 21 -15.59 4.97 6.20
CA TYR A 21 -15.04 4.00 7.15
C TYR A 21 -14.06 3.03 6.48
N ALA A 22 -14.38 2.52 5.28
CA ALA A 22 -13.49 1.63 4.54
C ALA A 22 -12.19 2.33 4.12
N ASP A 23 -12.28 3.58 3.66
CA ASP A 23 -11.14 4.41 3.27
C ASP A 23 -10.22 4.68 4.48
N TYR A 24 -10.80 5.04 5.63
CA TYR A 24 -10.07 5.20 6.89
C TYR A 24 -9.34 3.92 7.33
N THR A 25 -9.97 2.76 7.20
CA THR A 25 -9.31 1.49 7.53
C THR A 25 -8.17 1.16 6.57
N ALA A 26 -8.30 1.49 5.29
CA ALA A 26 -7.24 1.29 4.30
C ALA A 26 -6.00 2.14 4.61
N GLU A 27 -6.19 3.44 4.86
CA GLU A 27 -5.11 4.35 5.23
C GLU A 27 -4.38 3.87 6.50
N LEU A 28 -5.12 3.45 7.52
CA LEU A 28 -4.54 2.99 8.79
C LEU A 28 -3.69 1.73 8.62
N GLU A 29 -4.10 0.78 7.77
CA GLU A 29 -3.31 -0.42 7.49
C GLU A 29 -2.06 -0.12 6.66
N ILE A 30 -2.14 0.81 5.69
CA ILE A 30 -0.99 1.28 4.92
C ILE A 30 0.02 1.99 5.82
N ASP A 31 -0.42 2.92 6.67
CA ASP A 31 0.44 3.63 7.62
C ASP A 31 1.14 2.65 8.56
N ARG A 32 0.40 1.67 9.09
CA ARG A 32 0.93 0.62 9.95
C ARG A 32 2.00 -0.22 9.26
N MET A 33 1.80 -0.57 7.99
CA MET A 33 2.81 -1.28 7.20
C MET A 33 4.05 -0.44 7.00
N GLN A 34 3.87 0.81 6.57
CA GLN A 34 4.97 1.75 6.30
C GLN A 34 5.88 1.97 7.52
N ASP A 35 5.34 1.90 8.73
CA ASP A 35 6.09 2.07 9.98
C ASP A 35 6.62 0.75 10.57
N THR A 36 6.33 -0.39 9.95
CA THR A 36 6.84 -1.71 10.37
C THR A 36 8.28 -1.91 9.87
N PRO A 37 9.17 -2.55 10.65
CA PRO A 37 10.50 -2.95 10.17
C PRO A 37 10.44 -3.86 8.94
N PHE A 38 11.27 -3.58 7.94
CA PHE A 38 11.43 -4.44 6.78
C PHE A 38 12.25 -5.67 7.16
N LYS A 39 11.74 -6.88 6.91
CA LYS A 39 12.30 -8.12 7.49
C LYS A 39 13.75 -8.36 7.08
N GLU A 40 14.10 -8.04 5.84
CA GLU A 40 15.41 -8.27 5.24
C GLU A 40 16.48 -7.30 5.79
N CYS A 41 16.08 -6.10 6.24
CA CYS A 41 16.92 -5.15 6.97
C CYS A 41 16.11 -4.47 8.08
N SER A 42 16.03 -5.13 9.23
CA SER A 42 15.12 -4.76 10.33
C SER A 42 15.43 -3.42 11.02
N ASP A 43 16.56 -2.79 10.70
CA ASP A 43 16.92 -1.45 11.18
C ASP A 43 16.17 -0.34 10.44
N TYR A 44 15.49 -0.66 9.33
CA TYR A 44 14.77 0.26 8.47
C TYR A 44 13.30 -0.14 8.33
N THR A 45 12.40 0.85 8.27
CA THR A 45 10.98 0.59 8.04
C THR A 45 10.67 0.35 6.56
N PHE A 46 9.51 -0.25 6.26
CA PHE A 46 8.98 -0.34 4.90
C PHE A 46 8.99 1.02 4.18
N ARG A 47 8.58 2.10 4.86
CA ARG A 47 8.61 3.46 4.29
C ARG A 47 10.01 3.85 3.82
N GLN A 48 11.01 3.63 4.66
CA GLN A 48 12.39 3.99 4.34
C GLN A 48 12.93 3.14 3.19
N VAL A 49 12.75 1.82 3.26
CA VAL A 49 13.23 0.90 2.23
C VAL A 49 12.57 1.19 0.87
N MET A 50 11.24 1.27 0.83
CA MET A 50 10.52 1.46 -0.44
C MET A 50 10.79 2.82 -1.07
N ASN A 51 10.85 3.90 -0.27
CA ASN A 51 11.17 5.24 -0.77
C ASN A 51 12.64 5.37 -1.25
N ASN A 52 13.55 4.55 -0.72
CA ASN A 52 14.94 4.55 -1.16
C ASN A 52 15.15 3.68 -2.41
N PHE A 53 14.36 2.61 -2.56
CA PHE A 53 14.46 1.71 -3.71
C PHE A 53 13.75 2.26 -4.96
N PHE A 54 12.50 2.70 -4.84
CA PHE A 54 11.69 3.13 -5.97
C PHE A 54 11.96 4.57 -6.37
N THR A 55 11.92 4.84 -7.68
CA THR A 55 11.90 6.19 -8.22
C THR A 55 10.57 6.88 -7.91
N GLU A 56 9.46 6.18 -8.17
CA GLU A 56 8.13 6.56 -7.70
C GLU A 56 7.35 5.30 -7.32
N LEU A 57 6.41 5.45 -6.38
CA LEU A 57 5.59 4.36 -5.89
C LEU A 57 4.21 4.85 -5.44
N THR A 58 3.26 3.92 -5.35
CA THR A 58 1.94 4.07 -4.74
C THR A 58 1.64 2.88 -3.84
N TRP A 59 0.80 3.12 -2.82
CA TRP A 59 0.32 2.10 -1.89
C TRP A 59 -1.19 1.96 -2.05
N ASP A 60 -1.66 0.74 -2.28
CA ASP A 60 -3.08 0.46 -2.42
C ASP A 60 -3.48 -0.67 -1.47
N TYR A 61 -4.60 -0.48 -0.77
CA TYR A 61 -5.20 -1.51 0.06
C TYR A 61 -6.41 -2.11 -0.64
N LEU A 62 -6.52 -3.44 -0.65
CA LEU A 62 -7.64 -4.14 -1.28
C LEU A 62 -8.11 -5.33 -0.44
N THR A 63 -9.41 -5.58 -0.47
CA THR A 63 -10.03 -6.79 0.08
C THR A 63 -10.45 -7.69 -1.08
N SER A 64 -9.94 -8.91 -1.11
CA SER A 64 -10.35 -9.92 -2.11
C SER A 64 -11.79 -10.38 -1.89
N ASP A 65 -12.37 -11.01 -2.91
CA ASP A 65 -13.71 -11.63 -2.85
C ASP A 65 -13.86 -12.68 -1.73
N TRP A 66 -12.73 -13.20 -1.22
CA TRP A 66 -12.65 -14.17 -0.14
C TRP A 66 -12.46 -13.53 1.25
N GLY A 67 -12.50 -12.19 1.33
CA GLY A 67 -12.34 -11.45 2.58
C GLY A 67 -10.90 -11.36 3.10
N ARG A 68 -9.90 -11.76 2.29
CA ARG A 68 -8.47 -11.51 2.62
C ARG A 68 -8.08 -10.10 2.19
N ASN A 69 -7.29 -9.45 3.03
CA ASN A 69 -6.84 -8.08 2.84
C ASN A 69 -5.39 -8.07 2.36
N TYR A 70 -5.08 -7.18 1.43
CA TYR A 70 -3.76 -7.04 0.85
C TYR A 70 -3.37 -5.58 0.73
N ILE A 71 -2.07 -5.33 0.83
CA ILE A 71 -1.45 -4.07 0.45
C ILE A 71 -0.58 -4.34 -0.77
N ASN A 72 -0.83 -3.60 -1.84
CA ASN A 72 0.02 -3.54 -3.02
C ASN A 72 0.92 -2.31 -2.92
N ILE A 73 2.19 -2.51 -3.24
CA ILE A 73 3.16 -1.46 -3.50
C ILE A 73 3.46 -1.54 -4.99
N ASP A 74 2.88 -0.63 -5.76
CA ASP A 74 3.14 -0.49 -7.19
C ASP A 74 4.16 0.63 -7.37
N GLY A 75 5.19 0.40 -8.17
CA GLY A 75 6.23 1.39 -8.35
C GLY A 75 7.21 0.99 -9.43
N TYR A 76 8.16 1.88 -9.70
CA TYR A 76 9.19 1.62 -10.68
C TYR A 76 10.55 2.15 -10.26
N VAL A 77 11.59 1.55 -10.86
CA VAL A 77 12.96 2.08 -10.80
C VAL A 77 13.39 2.49 -12.21
N GLU A 78 14.16 3.56 -12.31
CA GLU A 78 14.86 3.95 -13.53
C GLU A 78 16.35 3.62 -13.45
N GLU A 79 16.82 2.71 -14.29
CA GLU A 79 18.24 2.39 -14.44
C GLU A 79 18.66 2.60 -15.90
N GLU A 80 19.74 3.35 -16.13
CA GLU A 80 20.28 3.64 -17.48
C GLU A 80 19.26 4.24 -18.49
N GLY A 81 18.22 4.90 -17.98
CA GLY A 81 17.14 5.46 -18.79
C GLY A 81 16.05 4.45 -19.19
N GLU A 82 16.12 3.22 -18.68
CA GLU A 82 15.07 2.21 -18.79
C GLU A 82 14.24 2.17 -17.51
N LYS A 83 12.91 2.05 -17.67
CA LYS A 83 11.95 1.95 -16.58
C LYS A 83 11.62 0.50 -16.31
N PHE A 84 11.72 0.09 -15.04
CA PHE A 84 11.37 -1.26 -14.60
C PHE A 84 10.24 -1.20 -13.57
N ASP A 85 9.05 -1.64 -13.97
CA ASP A 85 7.86 -1.68 -13.11
C ASP A 85 7.85 -2.91 -12.19
N PHE A 86 7.40 -2.72 -10.97
CA PHE A 86 7.22 -3.73 -9.94
C PHE A 86 5.85 -3.62 -9.29
N LEU A 87 5.33 -4.77 -8.85
CA LEU A 87 4.25 -4.84 -7.88
C LEU A 87 4.69 -5.79 -6.76
N LEU A 88 4.69 -5.31 -5.52
CA LEU A 88 4.89 -6.13 -4.33
C LEU A 88 3.57 -6.23 -3.60
N GLN A 89 3.13 -7.43 -3.28
CA GLN A 89 1.88 -7.65 -2.56
C GLN A 89 2.15 -8.33 -1.23
N TYR A 90 1.59 -7.76 -0.17
CA TYR A 90 1.62 -8.30 1.18
C TYR A 90 0.20 -8.58 1.66
N GLU A 91 -0.05 -9.75 2.24
CA GLU A 91 -1.30 -10.06 2.93
C GLU A 91 -1.29 -9.47 4.33
N VAL A 92 -2.37 -8.78 4.69
CA VAL A 92 -2.62 -8.27 6.05
C VAL A 92 -3.27 -9.36 6.88
N LYS A 93 -2.55 -9.87 7.88
CA LYS A 93 -3.01 -10.95 8.75
C LYS A 93 -3.83 -10.42 9.92
N SER A 94 -4.70 -11.28 10.46
CA SER A 94 -5.57 -10.94 11.59
C SER A 94 -4.82 -10.65 12.89
N ASP A 95 -3.57 -11.10 13.02
CA ASP A 95 -2.70 -10.80 14.16
C ASP A 95 -1.92 -9.48 14.00
N GLY A 96 -2.19 -8.72 12.93
CA GLY A 96 -1.47 -7.50 12.62
C GLY A 96 -0.09 -7.74 12.01
N THR A 97 0.24 -8.94 11.54
CA THR A 97 1.46 -9.13 10.74
C THR A 97 1.21 -8.91 9.25
N PHE A 98 2.28 -8.69 8.50
CA PHE A 98 2.26 -8.58 7.04
C PHE A 98 3.08 -9.74 6.47
N GLU A 99 2.46 -10.57 5.62
CA GLU A 99 3.14 -11.70 4.97
C GLU A 99 3.31 -11.41 3.48
N PHE A 100 4.52 -11.59 2.96
CA PHE A 100 4.76 -11.45 1.53
C PHE A 100 3.91 -12.47 0.76
N ASN A 101 3.13 -12.00 -0.21
CA ASN A 101 2.21 -12.84 -0.98
C ASN A 101 2.66 -13.03 -2.43
N ALA A 102 3.04 -11.96 -3.13
CA ALA A 102 3.39 -12.04 -4.54
C ALA A 102 4.28 -10.88 -5.00
N MET A 103 5.06 -11.13 -6.07
CA MET A 103 5.78 -10.10 -6.83
C MET A 103 5.41 -10.19 -8.30
N GLU A 104 5.19 -9.04 -8.93
CA GLU A 104 5.32 -8.89 -10.38
C GLU A 104 6.51 -8.01 -10.71
N PHE A 105 7.20 -8.35 -11.79
CA PHE A 105 8.26 -7.53 -12.37
C PHE A 105 8.08 -7.48 -13.88
N LEU A 106 7.98 -6.26 -14.42
CA LEU A 106 7.57 -5.99 -15.80
C LEU A 106 6.24 -6.67 -16.17
N GLY A 107 5.26 -6.57 -15.26
CA GLY A 107 3.90 -7.11 -15.42
C GLY A 107 3.82 -8.64 -15.46
N LYS A 108 4.84 -9.34 -14.94
CA LYS A 108 4.86 -10.80 -14.86
C LYS A 108 5.11 -11.25 -13.45
N ALA A 109 4.21 -12.10 -12.94
CA ALA A 109 4.40 -12.82 -11.69
C ALA A 109 5.74 -13.57 -11.66
N LYS A 110 6.39 -13.56 -10.50
CA LYS A 110 7.70 -14.17 -10.27
C LYS A 110 7.61 -15.32 -9.27
N ASP A 111 8.53 -16.26 -9.42
CA ASP A 111 8.69 -17.38 -8.49
C ASP A 111 9.49 -16.98 -7.24
N ASP A 112 9.45 -17.85 -6.24
CA ASP A 112 10.09 -17.65 -4.94
C ASP A 112 11.59 -17.34 -5.05
N SER A 113 12.29 -17.95 -6.02
CA SER A 113 13.74 -17.75 -6.17
C SER A 113 14.09 -16.34 -6.61
N PHE A 114 13.30 -15.80 -7.55
CA PHE A 114 13.43 -14.42 -7.98
C PHE A 114 12.99 -13.45 -6.88
N ILE A 115 11.91 -13.77 -6.17
CA ILE A 115 11.38 -12.95 -5.07
C ILE A 115 12.44 -12.79 -3.98
N ILE A 116 13.03 -13.88 -3.49
CA ILE A 116 14.04 -13.83 -2.42
C ILE A 116 15.22 -12.97 -2.85
N MET A 117 15.77 -13.22 -4.05
CA MET A 117 16.86 -12.41 -4.61
C MET A 117 16.50 -10.93 -4.70
N MET A 118 15.26 -10.61 -5.08
CA MET A 118 14.84 -9.22 -5.24
C MET A 118 14.62 -8.51 -3.90
N LEU A 119 14.06 -9.18 -2.89
CA LEU A 119 13.91 -8.62 -1.54
C LEU A 119 15.27 -8.31 -0.91
N ASP A 120 16.25 -9.20 -1.09
CA ASP A 120 17.64 -8.96 -0.68
C ASP A 120 18.24 -7.76 -1.44
N LYS A 121 18.02 -7.67 -2.76
CA LYS A 121 18.52 -6.55 -3.59
C LYS A 121 17.86 -5.22 -3.19
N ILE A 122 16.56 -5.21 -2.92
CA ILE A 122 15.81 -4.03 -2.44
C ILE A 122 16.44 -3.53 -1.15
N CYS A 123 16.69 -4.44 -0.20
CA CYS A 123 17.32 -4.12 1.06
C CYS A 123 18.73 -3.53 0.86
N TYR A 124 19.60 -4.25 0.14
CA TYR A 124 20.97 -3.83 -0.17
C TYR A 124 21.03 -2.42 -0.78
N HIS A 125 20.21 -2.16 -1.80
CA HIS A 125 20.16 -0.88 -2.48
C HIS A 125 19.67 0.25 -1.57
N SER A 126 18.74 -0.05 -0.67
CA SER A 126 18.08 0.94 0.18
C SER A 126 18.90 1.37 1.39
N THR A 127 19.81 0.51 1.87
CA THR A 127 20.62 0.77 3.08
C THR A 127 22.08 1.05 2.77
N GLY A 128 22.60 0.57 1.63
CA GLY A 128 23.99 0.75 1.22
C GLY A 128 24.99 -0.16 1.94
N ASP A 129 24.51 -1.25 2.56
CA ASP A 129 25.32 -2.28 3.23
C ASP A 129 25.65 -3.46 2.33
#